data_AF-H8LQD3-F1
#
_entry.id   AF-H8LQD3-F1
#
_cell.length_a   1.000
_cell.length_b   1.000
_cell.length_c   1.000
_cell.angle_alpha   90.00
_cell.angle_beta   90.00
_cell.angle_gamma   90.00
#
_symmetry.space_group_name_H-M   'P 1'
#
loop_
_entity.id
_entity.type
_entity.pdbx_description
1 polymer ?
#
loop_
_entity_poly.entity_id
_entity_poly.type
_entity_poly.pdbx_seq_one_letter_code
_entity_poly.pdbx_strand_id
1 'polypeptide(L)'
;MSKKLISVVELPEFQKFAKNNLNEKECFEIIHYIAANPNQGDIIKGTGGIRRKLRFTLSSNNKGKSGSIRIIYFYYNENMPVFLITGFIKSKMENINHNSCNELKKLTEELENYMSDEAKINNKNTNQTDKSILIGMQEAVLYTKGKLKANKHDIKLSNIDVHEARDKLKLTQQQFATTFGVSVATLRNWEQGRRLPTGAAKLLLKIIEKEPNVVKRVLRG
;
A
#
# COMPACT_ATOMS: atom_id res chain seq x y z
N MET A 1 9.09 -11.21 -18.48
CA MET A 1 8.97 -10.20 -17.40
C MET A 1 7.73 -9.36 -17.63
N SER A 2 6.62 -9.69 -16.96
CA SER A 2 5.46 -8.79 -16.94
C SER A 2 5.82 -7.61 -16.02
N LYS A 3 6.09 -6.44 -16.60
CA LYS A 3 6.24 -5.20 -15.84
C LYS A 3 4.85 -4.82 -15.34
N LYS A 4 4.59 -5.04 -14.06
CA LYS A 4 3.34 -4.59 -13.45
C LYS A 4 3.46 -3.11 -13.11
N LEU A 5 2.73 -2.29 -13.85
CA LEU A 5 2.53 -0.89 -13.52
C LEU A 5 1.37 -0.82 -12.52
N ILE A 6 1.66 -0.32 -11.32
CA ILE A 6 0.62 0.03 -10.36
C ILE A 6 0.61 1.55 -10.25
N SER A 7 -0.55 2.14 -10.52
CA SER A 7 -0.78 3.55 -10.32
C SER A 7 -1.20 3.81 -8.86
N VAL A 8 -0.61 4.81 -8.22
CA VAL A 8 -1.05 5.32 -6.91
C VAL A 8 -1.46 6.77 -7.05
N VAL A 9 -2.64 7.13 -6.56
CA VAL A 9 -3.19 8.47 -6.65
C VAL A 9 -3.27 9.10 -5.26
N GLU A 10 -2.58 10.22 -5.07
CA GLU A 10 -2.68 11.04 -3.87
C GLU A 10 -3.87 11.99 -3.97
N LEU A 11 -4.91 11.74 -3.18
CA LEU A 11 -6.06 12.63 -3.14
C LEU A 11 -5.75 13.91 -2.37
N PRO A 12 -6.39 15.05 -2.70
CA PRO A 12 -6.09 16.33 -2.05
C PRO A 12 -6.13 16.29 -0.52
N GLU A 13 -7.02 15.51 0.09
CA GLU A 13 -7.06 15.35 1.55
C GLU A 13 -5.82 14.65 2.11
N PHE A 14 -5.30 13.62 1.43
CA PHE A 14 -4.02 13.01 1.76
C PHE A 14 -2.87 14.00 1.56
N GLN A 15 -2.88 14.79 0.48
CA GLN A 15 -1.82 15.79 0.21
C GLN A 15 -1.73 16.83 1.33
N LYS A 16 -2.88 17.30 1.86
CA LYS A 16 -2.91 18.20 3.03
C LYS A 16 -2.29 17.55 4.27
N PHE A 17 -2.62 16.29 4.54
CA PHE A 17 -2.02 15.55 5.63
C PHE A 17 -0.50 15.40 5.45
N ALA A 18 -0.07 14.97 4.26
CA ALA A 18 1.33 14.74 3.93
C ALA A 18 2.16 16.02 4.11
N LYS A 19 1.70 17.16 3.57
CA LYS A 19 2.39 18.45 3.70
C LYS A 19 2.64 18.86 5.16
N ASN A 20 1.72 18.50 6.06
CA ASN A 20 1.81 18.90 7.46
C ASN A 20 2.56 17.89 8.35
N ASN A 21 2.73 16.64 7.91
CA ASN A 21 3.17 15.55 8.79
C ASN A 21 4.25 14.63 8.19
N LEU A 22 4.58 14.75 6.91
CA LEU A 22 5.52 13.90 6.20
C LEU A 22 6.53 14.76 5.42
N ASN A 23 7.78 14.32 5.36
CA ASN A 23 8.72 14.84 4.38
C ASN A 23 8.62 14.09 3.03
N GLU A 24 9.25 14.63 1.99
CA GLU A 24 9.18 14.05 0.64
C GLU A 24 9.68 12.60 0.59
N LYS A 25 10.73 12.27 1.35
CA LYS A 25 11.29 10.92 1.40
C LYS A 25 10.32 9.93 2.05
N GLU A 26 9.70 10.31 3.15
CA GLU A 26 8.68 9.50 3.84
C GLU A 26 7.45 9.30 2.96
N CYS A 27 7.00 10.36 2.28
CA CYS A 27 5.89 10.26 1.32
C CYS A 27 6.24 9.30 0.17
N PHE A 28 7.43 9.43 -0.41
CA PHE A 28 7.93 8.54 -1.45
C PHE A 28 7.98 7.07 -0.99
N GLU A 29 8.46 6.80 0.22
CA GLU A 29 8.51 5.47 0.81
C GLU A 29 7.11 4.88 1.02
N ILE A 30 6.15 5.69 1.48
CA ILE A 30 4.74 5.28 1.65
C ILE A 30 4.13 4.88 0.31
N ILE A 31 4.26 5.74 -0.71
CA ILE A 31 3.66 5.50 -2.03
C ILE A 31 4.27 4.22 -2.65
N HIS A 32 5.60 4.07 -2.60
CA HIS A 32 6.27 2.88 -3.12
C HIS A 32 5.89 1.60 -2.38
N TYR A 33 5.75 1.68 -1.06
CA TYR A 33 5.34 0.53 -0.27
C TYR A 33 3.90 0.12 -0.57
N ILE A 34 2.97 1.08 -0.66
CA ILE A 34 1.55 0.82 -0.93
C ILE A 34 1.35 0.28 -2.34
N ALA A 35 2.02 0.88 -3.33
CA ALA A 35 1.99 0.37 -4.71
C ALA A 35 2.38 -1.10 -4.76
N ALA A 36 3.41 -1.45 -4.00
CA ALA A 36 3.98 -2.78 -4.03
C ALA A 36 3.26 -3.81 -3.13
N ASN A 37 2.45 -3.34 -2.17
CA ASN A 37 1.64 -4.20 -1.29
C ASN A 37 0.20 -3.68 -1.16
N PRO A 38 -0.57 -3.59 -2.26
CA PRO A 38 -1.86 -2.89 -2.25
C PRO A 38 -2.91 -3.63 -1.41
N ASN A 39 -2.81 -4.95 -1.27
CA ASN A 39 -3.69 -5.75 -0.41
C ASN A 39 -3.34 -5.66 1.09
N GLN A 40 -2.25 -4.99 1.44
CA GLN A 40 -1.74 -4.99 2.81
C GLN A 40 -2.48 -4.01 3.70
N GLY A 41 -3.52 -4.49 4.38
CA GLY A 41 -4.12 -3.70 5.42
C GLY A 41 -5.16 -4.41 6.25
N ASP A 42 -5.50 -3.82 7.39
CA ASP A 42 -6.66 -4.26 8.14
C ASP A 42 -7.86 -3.59 7.46
N ILE A 43 -8.77 -4.39 6.93
CA ILE A 43 -10.00 -3.89 6.30
C ILE A 43 -10.85 -3.31 7.42
N ILE A 44 -11.30 -2.06 7.25
CA ILE A 44 -12.28 -1.47 8.16
C ILE A 44 -13.62 -2.15 7.88
N LYS A 45 -14.07 -3.00 8.80
CA LYS A 45 -15.33 -3.75 8.65
C LYS A 45 -16.49 -2.78 8.39
N GLY A 46 -17.36 -3.11 7.43
CA GLY A 46 -18.55 -2.32 7.10
C GLY A 46 -18.34 -1.18 6.09
N THR A 47 -17.12 -0.96 5.57
CA THR A 47 -16.81 0.16 4.65
C THR A 47 -16.71 -0.22 3.18
N GLY A 48 -17.06 -1.45 2.79
CA GLY A 48 -16.95 -1.91 1.39
C GLY A 48 -15.49 -2.10 0.90
N GLY A 49 -14.54 -2.31 1.81
CA GLY A 49 -13.16 -2.69 1.43
C GLY A 49 -12.10 -1.62 1.66
N ILE A 50 -12.42 -0.51 2.35
CA ILE A 50 -11.41 0.48 2.74
C ILE A 50 -10.38 -0.17 3.68
N ARG A 51 -9.12 0.01 3.33
CA ARG A 51 -8.00 -0.55 4.08
C ARG A 51 -7.39 0.54 4.94
N ARG A 52 -7.26 0.21 6.23
CA ARG A 52 -6.48 0.99 7.18
C ARG A 52 -5.22 0.21 7.49
N LYS A 53 -4.09 0.53 6.85
CA LYS A 53 -2.79 0.09 7.38
C LYS A 53 -1.61 0.75 6.69
N LEU A 54 -0.79 1.39 7.51
CA LEU A 54 0.66 1.27 7.48
C LEU A 54 1.19 1.88 8.77
N ARG A 55 2.02 1.15 9.51
CA ARG A 55 2.77 1.70 10.65
C ARG A 55 4.14 2.10 10.12
N PHE A 56 4.29 3.35 9.75
CA PHE A 56 5.62 3.90 9.50
C PHE A 56 6.17 4.49 10.79
N THR A 57 7.41 4.13 11.10
CA THR A 57 8.22 4.83 12.09
C THR A 57 8.89 5.97 11.35
N LEU A 58 8.50 7.20 11.67
CA LEU A 58 9.16 8.40 11.14
C LEU A 58 10.59 8.43 11.66
N SER A 59 11.57 8.30 10.77
CA SER A 59 12.99 8.26 11.14
C SER A 59 13.54 9.65 11.53
N SER A 60 12.71 10.69 11.50
CA SER A 60 13.11 12.10 11.51
C SER A 60 13.08 12.78 12.89
N ASN A 61 12.81 12.08 13.99
CA ASN A 61 12.90 12.69 15.33
C ASN A 61 13.84 11.90 16.25
N ASN A 62 14.96 12.52 16.62
CA ASN A 62 15.80 12.22 17.80
C ASN A 62 15.04 12.46 19.13
N LYS A 63 13.76 12.10 19.20
CA LYS A 63 12.94 12.06 20.41
C LYS A 63 12.20 10.73 20.41
N GLY A 64 12.45 9.92 21.42
CA GLY A 64 12.00 8.53 21.52
C GLY A 64 10.51 8.32 21.19
N LYS A 65 10.24 7.17 20.53
CA LYS A 65 8.95 6.44 20.45
C LYS A 65 7.67 7.24 20.13
N SER A 66 7.73 8.38 19.46
CA SER A 66 6.53 9.22 19.22
C SER A 66 6.26 9.46 17.73
N GLY A 67 5.31 8.72 17.15
CA GLY A 67 4.72 9.11 15.86
C GLY A 67 4.37 7.98 14.89
N SER A 68 3.71 6.89 15.34
CA SER A 68 3.15 5.94 14.37
C SER A 68 2.01 6.62 13.59
N ILE A 69 2.22 6.89 12.30
CA ILE A 69 1.18 7.35 11.38
C ILE A 69 0.35 6.14 10.94
N ARG A 70 -0.92 6.37 10.59
CA ARG A 70 -1.80 5.42 9.92
C ARG A 70 -2.30 6.04 8.63
N ILE A 71 -2.02 5.39 7.51
CA ILE A 71 -2.56 5.77 6.21
C ILE A 71 -3.82 4.94 5.93
N ILE A 72 -4.84 5.62 5.40
CA ILE A 72 -6.07 5.03 4.91
C ILE A 72 -6.06 5.14 3.40
N TYR A 73 -6.29 4.01 2.75
CA TYR A 73 -6.27 3.93 1.30
C TYR A 73 -7.32 2.92 0.81
N PHE A 74 -7.70 3.05 -0.45
CA PHE A 74 -8.63 2.14 -1.11
C PHE A 74 -7.92 1.45 -2.28
N TYR A 75 -8.09 0.14 -2.34
CA TYR A 75 -7.59 -0.70 -3.43
C TYR A 75 -8.63 -1.76 -3.73
N TYR A 76 -9.10 -1.77 -4.98
CA TYR A 76 -10.10 -2.71 -5.48
C TYR A 76 -9.43 -3.86 -6.24
N ASN A 77 -8.74 -3.56 -7.34
CA ASN A 77 -8.06 -4.53 -8.18
C ASN A 77 -6.86 -3.92 -8.92
N GLU A 78 -6.15 -4.75 -9.68
CA GLU A 78 -4.91 -4.38 -10.38
C GLU A 78 -5.11 -3.43 -11.56
N ASN A 79 -6.34 -3.34 -12.07
CA ASN A 79 -6.70 -2.45 -13.19
C ASN A 79 -7.02 -1.04 -12.69
N MET A 80 -7.18 -0.87 -11.37
CA MET A 80 -7.52 0.40 -10.73
C MET A 80 -6.32 0.95 -9.97
N PRO A 81 -6.14 2.29 -9.96
CA PRO A 81 -5.13 2.90 -9.12
C PRO A 81 -5.45 2.67 -7.64
N VAL A 82 -4.40 2.61 -6.82
CA VAL A 82 -4.55 2.69 -5.37
C VAL A 82 -4.83 4.15 -5.00
N PHE A 83 -5.92 4.42 -4.30
CA PHE A 83 -6.28 5.76 -3.87
C PHE A 83 -5.82 6.00 -2.43
N LEU A 84 -4.91 6.94 -2.21
CA LEU A 84 -4.52 7.41 -0.88
C LEU A 84 -5.56 8.42 -0.42
N ILE A 85 -6.40 8.03 0.53
CA ILE A 85 -7.55 8.82 1.01
C ILE A 85 -7.07 9.87 2.00
N THR A 86 -6.42 9.45 3.10
CA THR A 86 -5.95 10.37 4.15
C THR A 86 -4.98 9.66 5.12
N GLY A 87 -4.42 10.38 6.09
CA GLY A 87 -3.56 9.85 7.14
C GLY A 87 -3.82 10.45 8.52
N PHE A 88 -3.44 9.73 9.58
CA PHE A 88 -3.61 10.16 10.97
C PHE A 88 -2.41 9.79 11.84
N ILE A 89 -2.01 10.68 12.75
CA ILE A 89 -1.08 10.33 13.85
C ILE A 89 -1.86 9.51 14.88
N LYS A 90 -1.26 8.43 15.42
CA LYS A 90 -1.96 7.48 16.32
C LYS A 90 -2.69 8.11 17.50
N SER A 91 -2.19 9.20 18.06
CA SER A 91 -2.82 9.93 19.17
C SER A 91 -4.07 10.72 18.76
N LYS A 92 -4.20 11.09 17.48
CA LYS A 92 -5.31 11.89 16.93
C LYS A 92 -6.36 11.06 16.20
N MET A 93 -6.14 9.75 16.05
CA MET A 93 -7.09 8.90 15.34
C MET A 93 -8.16 8.39 16.29
N GLU A 94 -9.39 8.85 16.07
CA GLU A 94 -10.57 8.40 16.78
C GLU A 94 -11.14 7.13 16.13
N ASN A 95 -12.03 6.42 16.85
CA ASN A 95 -12.73 5.27 16.29
C ASN A 95 -13.74 5.75 15.24
N ILE A 96 -13.75 5.07 14.10
CA ILE A 96 -14.69 5.36 13.00
C ILE A 96 -16.09 4.95 13.46
N ASN A 97 -17.05 5.88 13.35
CA ASN A 97 -18.42 5.64 13.77
C ASN A 97 -19.15 4.72 12.76
N HIS A 98 -20.14 3.97 13.25
CA HIS A 98 -20.94 3.03 12.47
C HIS A 98 -21.69 3.71 11.29
N ASN A 99 -22.07 4.99 11.44
CA ASN A 99 -22.73 5.76 10.38
C ASN A 99 -21.77 6.11 9.24
N SER A 100 -20.53 6.47 9.57
CA SER A 100 -19.49 6.74 8.58
C SER A 100 -19.14 5.48 7.80
N CYS A 101 -19.15 4.31 8.44
CA CYS A 101 -18.99 3.05 7.72
C CYS A 101 -20.02 2.88 6.60
N ASN A 102 -21.29 3.25 6.83
CA ASN A 102 -22.33 3.16 5.81
C ASN A 102 -22.17 4.17 4.66
N GLU A 103 -21.73 5.40 4.94
CA GLU A 103 -21.43 6.39 3.89
C GLU A 103 -20.21 5.97 3.06
N LEU A 104 -19.17 5.47 3.73
CA LEU A 104 -17.97 4.92 3.10
C LEU A 104 -18.31 3.67 2.27
N LYS A 105 -19.27 2.86 2.73
CA LYS A 105 -19.81 1.73 1.96
C LYS A 105 -20.55 2.23 0.71
N LYS A 106 -21.37 3.28 0.83
CA LYS A 106 -22.05 3.87 -0.33
C LYS A 106 -21.08 4.47 -1.33
N LEU A 107 -19.98 5.09 -0.89
CA LEU A 107 -18.97 5.66 -1.78
C LEU A 107 -18.09 4.56 -2.42
N THR A 108 -17.84 3.46 -1.72
CA THR A 108 -17.13 2.30 -2.30
C THR A 108 -18.04 1.57 -3.28
N GLU A 109 -19.31 1.37 -2.92
CA GLU A 109 -20.37 0.91 -3.82
C GLU A 109 -20.54 1.89 -4.98
N GLU A 110 -20.43 3.21 -4.82
CA GLU A 110 -20.47 4.16 -5.94
C GLU A 110 -19.22 4.04 -6.82
N LEU A 111 -18.04 3.78 -6.27
CA LEU A 111 -16.85 3.49 -7.06
C LEU A 111 -16.97 2.16 -7.82
N GLU A 112 -17.62 1.16 -7.22
CA GLU A 112 -17.95 -0.12 -7.86
C GLU A 112 -19.07 0.06 -8.91
N ASN A 113 -20.11 0.82 -8.60
CA ASN A 113 -21.28 1.13 -9.45
C ASN A 113 -20.96 2.17 -10.52
N TYR A 114 -19.93 3.00 -10.40
CA TYR A 114 -19.47 3.82 -11.54
C TYR A 114 -18.86 2.95 -12.66
N MET A 115 -18.59 1.67 -12.36
CA MET A 115 -18.27 0.64 -13.35
C MET A 115 -19.53 -0.15 -13.81
N SER A 116 -20.72 0.18 -13.30
CA SER A 116 -22.04 -0.41 -13.61
C SER A 116 -23.21 0.54 -13.16
N ASP A 117 -23.36 1.70 -13.80
CA ASP A 117 -24.39 2.75 -13.67
C ASP A 117 -24.79 3.34 -12.26
N GLU A 118 -25.13 4.65 -12.27
CA GLU A 118 -25.13 5.62 -11.13
C GLU A 118 -26.18 5.44 -9.99
N ALA A 119 -25.83 5.86 -8.75
CA ALA A 119 -26.73 6.62 -7.83
C ALA A 119 -26.06 7.24 -6.56
N LYS A 120 -26.68 8.34 -6.07
CA LYS A 120 -26.33 9.38 -5.06
C LYS A 120 -26.41 8.98 -3.57
N ILE A 121 -25.90 9.80 -2.62
CA ILE A 121 -26.52 10.12 -1.28
C ILE A 121 -25.86 11.30 -0.48
N ASN A 122 -26.68 11.95 0.37
CA ASN A 122 -26.47 13.13 1.24
C ASN A 122 -26.13 12.85 2.74
N ASN A 123 -25.40 13.81 3.37
CA ASN A 123 -25.18 14.28 4.78
C ASN A 123 -25.99 13.66 5.97
N LYS A 124 -25.57 13.62 7.26
CA LYS A 124 -24.64 14.46 8.10
C LYS A 124 -24.29 13.80 9.47
N ASN A 125 -23.32 14.43 10.16
CA ASN A 125 -22.80 14.30 11.54
C ASN A 125 -21.74 13.21 11.82
N THR A 126 -20.48 13.64 11.66
CA THR A 126 -19.28 12.80 11.70
C THR A 126 -18.15 13.49 12.49
N ASN A 127 -17.35 12.71 13.23
CA ASN A 127 -16.17 13.21 13.95
C ASN A 127 -15.07 13.65 12.94
N GLN A 128 -13.98 14.26 13.39
CA GLN A 128 -12.97 14.80 12.47
C GLN A 128 -12.28 13.70 11.63
N THR A 129 -12.14 12.49 12.18
CA THR A 129 -11.60 11.33 11.45
C THR A 129 -12.54 10.91 10.33
N ASP A 130 -13.81 10.76 10.65
CA ASP A 130 -14.87 10.37 9.72
C ASP A 130 -15.02 11.39 8.58
N LYS A 131 -14.94 12.69 8.87
CA LYS A 131 -14.98 13.77 7.87
C LYS A 131 -13.86 13.66 6.85
N SER A 132 -12.60 13.48 7.29
CA SER A 132 -11.47 13.39 6.36
C SER A 132 -11.52 12.14 5.48
N ILE A 133 -12.03 11.00 6.00
CA ILE A 133 -12.19 9.80 5.18
C ILE A 133 -13.29 10.01 4.13
N LEU A 134 -14.42 10.60 4.52
CA LEU A 134 -15.52 10.90 3.60
C LEU A 134 -15.08 11.83 2.46
N ILE A 135 -14.36 12.91 2.80
CA ILE A 135 -13.84 13.86 1.81
C ILE A 135 -12.89 13.16 0.83
N GLY A 136 -11.93 12.39 1.33
CA GLY A 136 -11.00 11.68 0.45
C GLY A 136 -11.72 10.66 -0.45
N MET A 137 -12.76 9.98 0.03
CA MET A 137 -13.55 9.10 -0.85
C MET A 137 -14.32 9.84 -1.93
N GLN A 138 -14.93 10.98 -1.61
CA GLN A 138 -15.58 11.83 -2.61
C GLN A 138 -14.57 12.33 -3.65
N GLU A 139 -13.34 12.67 -3.23
CA GLU A 139 -12.25 13.02 -4.13
C GLU A 139 -11.86 11.86 -5.06
N ALA A 140 -11.83 10.62 -4.55
CA ALA A 140 -11.59 9.42 -5.38
C ALA A 140 -12.67 9.28 -6.45
N VAL A 141 -13.95 9.41 -6.07
CA VAL A 141 -15.07 9.39 -7.00
C VAL A 141 -14.90 10.49 -8.05
N LEU A 142 -14.69 11.75 -7.66
CA LEU A 142 -14.49 12.85 -8.61
C LEU A 142 -13.30 12.65 -9.56
N TYR A 143 -12.21 12.05 -9.08
CA TYR A 143 -11.06 11.68 -9.92
C TYR A 143 -11.45 10.64 -10.96
N THR A 144 -12.19 9.59 -10.57
CA THR A 144 -12.68 8.58 -11.54
C THR A 144 -13.65 9.17 -12.57
N LYS A 145 -14.45 10.19 -12.22
CA LYS A 145 -15.32 10.92 -13.16
C LYS A 145 -14.55 11.93 -14.03
N GLY A 146 -13.23 12.05 -13.91
CA GLY A 146 -12.40 13.03 -14.63
C GLY A 146 -12.61 14.49 -14.20
N LYS A 147 -13.33 14.73 -13.09
CA LYS A 147 -13.69 16.07 -12.61
C LYS A 147 -12.67 16.66 -11.62
N LEU A 148 -11.71 15.85 -11.16
CA LEU A 148 -10.68 16.25 -10.21
C LEU A 148 -9.29 15.88 -10.72
N LYS A 149 -8.32 16.79 -10.59
CA LYS A 149 -6.89 16.50 -10.78
C LYS A 149 -6.27 16.11 -9.43
N ALA A 150 -5.49 15.04 -9.43
CA ALA A 150 -4.78 14.53 -8.27
C ALA A 150 -3.38 14.07 -8.69
N ASN A 151 -2.42 14.02 -7.76
CA ASN A 151 -1.07 13.57 -8.09
C ASN A 151 -1.10 12.05 -8.34
N LYS A 152 -0.74 11.63 -9.54
CA LYS A 152 -0.69 10.23 -9.94
C LYS A 152 0.76 9.78 -10.06
N HIS A 153 1.09 8.69 -9.40
CA HIS A 153 2.40 8.03 -9.44
C HIS A 153 2.28 6.69 -10.15
N ASP A 154 2.86 6.59 -11.34
CA ASP A 154 2.94 5.34 -12.07
C ASP A 154 4.21 4.58 -11.65
N ILE A 155 4.04 3.64 -10.73
CA ILE A 155 5.16 2.91 -10.14
C ILE A 155 5.40 1.64 -10.94
N LYS A 156 6.59 1.59 -11.55
CA LYS A 156 7.12 0.38 -12.18
C LYS A 156 7.64 -0.55 -11.10
N LEU A 157 6.82 -1.50 -10.70
CA LEU A 157 7.26 -2.56 -9.81
C LEU A 157 8.10 -3.54 -10.63
N SER A 158 9.39 -3.61 -10.32
CA SER A 158 10.16 -4.83 -10.59
C SER A 158 9.56 -5.90 -9.69
N ASN A 159 8.56 -6.62 -10.19
CA ASN A 159 7.94 -7.73 -9.48
C ASN A 159 8.98 -8.84 -9.41
N ILE A 160 9.88 -8.75 -8.43
CA ILE A 160 10.82 -9.83 -8.16
C ILE A 160 10.00 -10.85 -7.40
N ASP A 161 9.52 -11.84 -8.13
CA ASP A 161 8.87 -12.98 -7.54
C ASP A 161 9.92 -13.79 -6.79
N VAL A 162 9.92 -13.64 -5.47
CA VAL A 162 10.87 -14.32 -4.58
C VAL A 162 10.65 -15.83 -4.62
N HIS A 163 9.41 -16.27 -4.82
CA HIS A 163 9.07 -17.67 -4.98
C HIS A 163 9.68 -18.21 -6.29
N GLU A 164 9.51 -17.49 -7.40
CA GLU A 164 10.11 -17.85 -8.69
C GLU A 164 11.65 -17.87 -8.61
N ALA A 165 12.26 -16.88 -7.93
CA ALA A 165 13.70 -16.82 -7.71
C ALA A 165 14.20 -18.04 -6.92
N ARG A 166 13.49 -18.46 -5.87
CA ARG A 166 13.81 -19.67 -5.11
C ARG A 166 13.63 -20.94 -5.94
N ASP A 167 12.55 -21.05 -6.70
CA ASP A 167 12.25 -22.22 -7.53
C ASP A 167 13.29 -22.42 -8.64
N LYS A 168 13.80 -21.32 -9.23
CA LYS A 168 14.93 -21.36 -10.19
C LYS A 168 16.17 -21.99 -9.59
N LEU A 169 16.41 -21.79 -8.29
CA LEU A 169 17.51 -22.42 -7.56
C LEU A 169 17.21 -23.86 -7.12
N LYS A 170 15.94 -24.30 -7.18
CA LYS A 170 15.45 -25.60 -6.68
C LYS A 170 15.73 -25.81 -5.20
N LEU A 171 15.61 -24.75 -4.40
CA LEU A 171 15.81 -24.79 -2.95
C LEU A 171 14.48 -24.77 -2.22
N THR A 172 14.41 -25.46 -1.08
CA THR A 172 13.32 -25.29 -0.11
C THR A 172 13.41 -23.90 0.55
N GLN A 173 12.33 -23.43 1.17
CA GLN A 173 12.34 -22.17 1.92
C GLN A 173 13.44 -22.14 3.00
N GLN A 174 13.65 -23.27 3.68
CA GLN A 174 14.67 -23.38 4.73
C GLN A 174 16.08 -23.30 4.15
N GLN A 175 16.36 -24.03 3.06
CA GLN A 175 17.66 -23.98 2.39
C GLN A 175 17.94 -22.58 1.84
N PHE A 176 16.97 -21.96 1.15
CA PHE A 176 17.13 -20.61 0.63
C PHE A 176 17.43 -19.59 1.75
N ALA A 177 16.67 -19.66 2.84
CA ALA A 177 16.85 -18.81 4.01
C ALA A 177 18.28 -18.93 4.58
N THR A 178 18.75 -20.16 4.81
CA THR A 178 20.11 -20.43 5.30
C THR A 178 21.18 -19.95 4.32
N THR A 179 21.03 -20.28 3.03
CA THR A 179 22.00 -19.92 1.98
C THR A 179 22.22 -18.42 1.85
N PHE A 180 21.14 -17.63 1.96
CA PHE A 180 21.20 -16.18 1.76
C PHE A 180 21.17 -15.37 3.06
N GLY A 181 21.31 -16.04 4.21
CA GLY A 181 21.42 -15.37 5.51
C GLY A 181 20.16 -14.62 5.94
N VAL A 182 18.97 -15.10 5.55
CA VAL A 182 17.68 -14.52 5.95
C VAL A 182 16.88 -15.52 6.78
N SER A 183 16.00 -15.03 7.66
CA SER A 183 15.12 -15.95 8.40
C SER A 183 14.03 -16.52 7.49
N VAL A 184 13.60 -17.77 7.75
CA VAL A 184 12.48 -18.40 7.03
C VAL A 184 11.21 -17.55 7.14
N ALA A 185 10.99 -16.91 8.28
CA ALA A 185 9.87 -15.98 8.48
C ALA A 185 9.97 -14.75 7.57
N THR A 186 11.17 -14.19 7.38
CA THR A 186 11.39 -13.06 6.45
C THR A 186 11.16 -13.49 5.01
N LEU A 187 11.71 -14.64 4.59
CA LEU A 187 11.48 -15.20 3.25
C LEU A 187 9.98 -15.44 3.01
N ARG A 188 9.27 -16.04 3.96
CA ARG A 188 7.82 -16.26 3.86
C ARG A 188 7.03 -14.96 3.78
N ASN A 189 7.43 -13.93 4.53
CA ASN A 189 6.82 -12.61 4.42
C ASN A 189 7.06 -11.99 3.03
N TRP A 190 8.20 -12.25 2.41
CA TRP A 190 8.49 -11.82 1.03
C TRP A 190 7.68 -12.60 0.00
N GLU A 191 7.69 -13.94 0.05
CA GLU A 191 6.93 -14.80 -0.87
C GLU A 191 5.41 -14.56 -0.78
N GLN A 192 4.88 -14.22 0.40
CA GLN A 192 3.46 -13.89 0.60
C GLN A 192 3.12 -12.42 0.32
N GLY A 193 4.08 -11.59 -0.09
CA GLY A 193 3.85 -10.15 -0.32
C GLY A 193 3.43 -9.38 0.93
N ARG A 194 3.75 -9.88 2.14
CA ARG A 194 3.54 -9.14 3.40
C ARG A 194 4.64 -8.12 3.67
N ARG A 195 5.81 -8.32 3.08
CA ARG A 195 6.95 -7.40 3.08
C ARG A 195 7.68 -7.56 1.76
N LEU A 196 8.45 -6.56 1.36
CA LEU A 196 9.27 -6.66 0.17
C LEU A 196 10.75 -6.70 0.53
N PRO A 197 11.56 -7.43 -0.25
CA PRO A 197 13.00 -7.34 -0.14
C PRO A 197 13.45 -5.93 -0.54
N THR A 198 14.30 -5.33 0.30
CA THR A 198 14.88 -4.00 0.08
C THR A 198 16.41 -4.09 0.07
N GLY A 199 17.07 -3.03 -0.42
CA GLY A 199 18.54 -2.93 -0.42
C GLY A 199 19.22 -4.10 -1.15
N ALA A 200 20.24 -4.67 -0.50
CA ALA A 200 21.05 -5.77 -1.06
C ALA A 200 20.23 -7.02 -1.40
N ALA A 201 19.20 -7.35 -0.61
CA ALA A 201 18.35 -8.52 -0.88
C ALA A 201 17.61 -8.38 -2.21
N LYS A 202 17.12 -7.18 -2.53
CA LYS A 202 16.45 -6.90 -3.81
C LYS A 202 17.40 -7.08 -5.00
N LEU A 203 18.63 -6.59 -4.89
CA LEU A 203 19.64 -6.75 -5.92
C LEU A 203 20.00 -8.22 -6.13
N LEU A 204 20.22 -8.96 -5.04
CA LEU A 204 20.55 -10.37 -5.06
C LEU A 204 19.46 -11.21 -5.73
N LEU A 205 18.20 -10.98 -5.36
CA LEU A 205 17.07 -11.70 -5.97
C LEU A 205 16.96 -11.39 -7.47
N LYS A 206 17.25 -10.16 -7.89
CA LYS A 206 17.32 -9.79 -9.32
C LYS A 206 18.45 -10.52 -10.05
N ILE A 207 19.60 -10.73 -9.39
CA ILE A 207 20.71 -11.54 -9.93
C ILE A 207 20.28 -12.99 -10.05
N ILE A 208 19.63 -13.56 -9.04
CA ILE A 208 19.10 -14.93 -9.06
C ILE A 208 18.10 -15.12 -10.21
N GLU A 209 17.23 -14.15 -10.43
CA GLU A 209 16.22 -14.22 -11.48
C GLU A 209 16.84 -14.23 -12.90
N LYS A 210 17.88 -13.41 -13.11
CA LYS A 210 18.55 -13.27 -14.41
C LYS A 210 19.61 -14.35 -14.66
N GLU A 211 20.40 -14.68 -13.65
CA GLU A 211 21.61 -15.51 -13.75
C GLU A 211 21.60 -16.64 -12.71
N PRO A 212 20.55 -17.50 -12.66
CA PRO A 212 20.44 -18.53 -11.64
C PRO A 212 21.57 -19.56 -11.67
N ASN A 213 22.14 -19.82 -12.86
CA ASN A 213 23.24 -20.76 -13.03
C ASN A 213 24.56 -20.22 -12.43
N VAL A 214 24.80 -18.92 -12.55
CA VAL A 214 25.96 -18.26 -11.93
C VAL A 214 25.85 -18.38 -10.41
N VAL A 215 24.66 -18.09 -9.86
CA VAL A 215 24.43 -18.24 -8.42
C VAL A 215 24.61 -19.69 -7.97
N LYS A 216 24.02 -20.67 -8.67
CA LYS A 216 24.23 -22.10 -8.36
C LYS A 216 25.69 -22.52 -8.37
N ARG A 217 26.49 -21.98 -9.30
CA ARG A 217 27.93 -22.23 -9.37
C ARG A 217 28.65 -21.63 -8.16
N VAL A 218 28.38 -20.37 -7.84
CA VAL A 218 28.96 -19.69 -6.65
C VAL A 218 28.60 -20.43 -5.36
N LEU A 219 27.39 -20.98 -5.27
CA LEU A 219 26.94 -21.75 -4.09
C LEU A 219 27.60 -23.13 -3.96
N ARG A 220 28.22 -23.67 -5.02
CA ARG A 220 28.87 -24.99 -5.01
C ARG A 220 30.36 -24.93 -4.63
N GLY A 221 30.95 -23.74 -4.58
CA GLY A 221 32.41 -23.55 -4.44
C GLY A 221 33.09 -23.49 -5.80
#